data_AF-A0A3D1X2W4-F1
#
_entry.id   AF-A0A3D1X2W4-F1
#
_cell.length_a   1.000
_cell.length_b   1.000
_cell.length_c   1.000
_cell.angle_alpha   90.00
_cell.angle_beta   90.00
_cell.angle_gamma   90.00
#
_symmetry.space_group_name_H-M   'P 1'
#
loop_
_entity.id
_entity.type
_entity.pdbx_description
1 polymer ?
#
loop_
_entity_poly.entity_id
_entity_poly.type
_entity_poly.pdbx_seq_one_letter_code
_entity_poly.pdbx_strand_id
1 'polypeptide(L)'
;MDHAAIFTRNSSAVRQLTYSALCLALAMVLPFLTGQIPEIGSMLCPMHIPALLCGFLCGWPWGLAVGFLSPLLRSMFGMPPIWVAIPMAFEMATYGAVSGWLYRKLNGRGGRIYLSLITAMLAGRLVWGLVQFLLAGLRSTTFNLTMFLSGAVTMALPGIILQLILIPVLVVVMERTRIVLDA
;
A
#
# COMPACT_ATOMS: atom_id res chain seq x y z
N MET A 1 4.06 37.13 -14.92
CA MET A 1 4.76 35.89 -15.29
C MET A 1 4.29 34.68 -14.47
N ASP A 2 3.16 34.80 -13.75
CA ASP A 2 2.65 33.77 -12.83
C ASP A 2 1.60 32.81 -13.45
N HIS A 3 0.96 33.20 -14.55
CA HIS A 3 -0.12 32.40 -15.15
C HIS A 3 0.37 31.08 -15.78
N ALA A 4 1.61 31.02 -16.28
CA ALA A 4 2.19 29.80 -16.86
C ALA A 4 2.59 28.77 -15.78
N ALA A 5 3.02 29.23 -14.60
CA ALA A 5 3.35 28.36 -13.46
C ALA A 5 2.10 27.74 -12.82
N ILE A 6 0.97 28.45 -12.85
CA ILE A 6 -0.32 27.95 -12.34
C ILE A 6 -0.88 26.86 -13.27
N PHE A 7 -0.85 27.04 -14.60
CA PHE A 7 -1.40 26.07 -15.55
C PHE A 7 -0.61 24.74 -15.57
N THR A 8 0.71 24.82 -15.41
CA THR A 8 1.60 23.65 -15.33
C THR A 8 1.45 22.88 -14.01
N ARG A 9 1.28 23.58 -12.87
CA ARG A 9 0.93 22.95 -11.58
C ARG A 9 -0.41 22.23 -11.62
N ASN A 10 -1.41 22.81 -12.29
CA ASN A 10 -2.75 22.23 -12.33
C ASN A 10 -2.76 20.93 -13.16
N SER A 11 -1.99 20.89 -14.26
CA SER A 11 -1.85 19.67 -15.09
C SER A 11 -1.18 18.52 -14.34
N SER A 12 -0.10 18.79 -13.58
CA SER A 12 0.58 17.74 -12.81
C SER A 12 -0.24 17.26 -11.61
N ALA A 13 -0.94 18.16 -10.91
CA ALA A 13 -1.84 17.82 -9.81
C ALA A 13 -3.04 17.00 -10.29
N VAL A 14 -3.70 17.41 -11.38
CA VAL A 14 -4.80 16.64 -11.98
C VAL A 14 -4.30 15.26 -12.41
N ARG A 15 -3.11 15.17 -13.01
CA ARG A 15 -2.52 13.89 -13.41
C ARG A 15 -2.25 12.98 -12.20
N GLN A 16 -1.69 13.49 -11.11
CA GLN A 16 -1.51 12.74 -9.85
C GLN A 16 -2.84 12.26 -9.26
N LEU A 17 -3.87 13.10 -9.31
CA LEU A 17 -5.20 12.76 -8.84
C LEU A 17 -5.82 11.63 -9.68
N THR A 18 -5.69 11.70 -11.02
CA THR A 18 -6.17 10.64 -11.92
C THR A 18 -5.44 9.32 -11.68
N TYR A 19 -4.11 9.33 -11.53
CA TYR A 19 -3.35 8.10 -11.29
C TYR A 19 -3.61 7.51 -9.90
N SER A 20 -3.74 8.34 -8.85
CA SER A 20 -4.09 7.86 -7.52
C SER A 20 -5.51 7.30 -7.47
N ALA A 21 -6.48 7.91 -8.17
CA ALA A 21 -7.82 7.37 -8.36
C ALA A 21 -7.81 6.05 -9.14
N LEU A 22 -6.97 5.92 -10.18
CA LEU A 22 -6.79 4.67 -10.91
C LEU A 22 -6.20 3.56 -10.01
N CYS A 23 -5.16 3.87 -9.23
CA CYS A 23 -4.59 2.94 -8.26
C CYS A 23 -5.60 2.54 -7.18
N LEU A 24 -6.44 3.47 -6.72
CA LEU A 24 -7.53 3.19 -5.80
C LEU A 24 -8.58 2.26 -6.43
N ALA A 25 -8.99 2.52 -7.67
CA ALA A 25 -9.91 1.64 -8.40
C ALA A 25 -9.32 0.24 -8.59
N LEU A 26 -8.03 0.14 -8.95
CA LEU A 26 -7.32 -1.14 -9.04
C LEU A 26 -7.27 -1.85 -7.67
N ALA A 27 -7.02 -1.14 -6.58
CA ALA A 27 -7.05 -1.69 -5.22
C ALA A 27 -8.43 -2.25 -4.84
N MET A 28 -9.52 -1.70 -5.40
CA MET A 28 -10.87 -2.20 -5.17
C MET A 28 -11.21 -3.40 -6.07
N VAL A 29 -10.77 -3.39 -7.34
CA VAL A 29 -11.09 -4.42 -8.35
C VAL A 29 -10.24 -5.68 -8.22
N LEU A 30 -8.93 -5.57 -7.99
CA LEU A 30 -8.03 -6.73 -7.88
C LEU A 30 -8.50 -7.77 -6.86
N PRO A 31 -8.93 -7.37 -5.63
CA PRO A 31 -9.43 -8.33 -4.65
C PRO A 31 -10.70 -9.07 -5.07
N PHE A 32 -11.49 -8.57 -6.03
CA PHE A 32 -12.62 -9.32 -6.61
C PHE A 32 -12.15 -10.46 -7.52
N LEU A 33 -11.08 -10.24 -8.28
CA LEU A 33 -10.51 -11.26 -9.19
C LEU A 33 -9.86 -12.41 -8.42
N THR A 34 -9.15 -12.10 -7.33
CA THR A 34 -8.52 -13.11 -6.47
C THR A 34 -9.46 -13.65 -5.39
N GLY A 35 -10.64 -13.04 -5.21
CA GLY A 35 -11.63 -13.41 -4.20
C GLY A 35 -12.36 -14.73 -4.48
N GLN A 36 -12.18 -15.33 -5.67
CA GLN A 36 -12.68 -16.66 -6.01
C GLN A 36 -12.06 -17.76 -5.14
N ILE A 37 -10.88 -17.51 -4.54
CA ILE A 37 -10.24 -18.40 -3.57
C ILE A 37 -9.80 -17.55 -2.35
N PRO A 38 -10.62 -17.44 -1.29
CA PRO A 38 -10.39 -16.54 -0.15
C PRO A 38 -9.06 -16.78 0.58
N GLU A 39 -8.60 -18.02 0.65
CA GLU A 39 -7.28 -18.38 1.21
C GLU A 39 -6.14 -17.78 0.40
N ILE A 40 -6.17 -17.94 -0.92
CA ILE A 40 -5.17 -17.37 -1.81
C ILE A 40 -5.27 -15.84 -1.81
N GLY A 41 -6.48 -15.26 -1.84
CA GLY A 41 -6.68 -13.82 -1.81
C GLY A 41 -6.17 -13.15 -0.52
N SER A 42 -6.36 -13.78 0.64
CA SER A 42 -5.84 -13.27 1.92
C SER A 42 -4.32 -13.43 2.05
N MET A 43 -3.76 -14.51 1.50
CA MET A 43 -2.31 -14.77 1.47
C MET A 43 -1.56 -13.90 0.46
N LEU A 44 -2.16 -13.59 -0.69
CA LEU A 44 -1.53 -12.79 -1.76
C LEU A 44 -1.64 -11.27 -1.55
N CYS A 45 -2.44 -10.81 -0.58
CA CYS A 45 -2.60 -9.39 -0.25
C CYS A 45 -2.73 -8.48 -1.49
N PRO A 46 -3.63 -8.77 -2.45
CA PRO A 46 -3.69 -8.13 -3.77
C PRO A 46 -3.89 -6.61 -3.70
N MET A 47 -4.51 -6.16 -2.60
CA MET A 47 -4.76 -4.76 -2.31
C MET A 47 -3.49 -3.95 -1.98
N HIS A 48 -2.42 -4.63 -1.53
CA HIS A 48 -1.15 -4.00 -1.16
C HIS A 48 -0.34 -3.55 -2.37
N ILE A 49 -0.51 -4.24 -3.50
CA ILE A 49 0.23 -3.95 -4.72
C ILE A 49 -0.12 -2.55 -5.26
N PRO A 50 -1.41 -2.19 -5.50
CA PRO A 50 -1.74 -0.88 -6.03
C PRO A 50 -1.43 0.27 -5.08
N ALA A 51 -1.50 0.07 -3.76
CA ALA A 51 -1.17 1.14 -2.80
C ALA A 51 0.33 1.41 -2.69
N LEU A 52 1.16 0.36 -2.66
CA LEU A 52 2.62 0.50 -2.75
C LEU A 52 2.99 1.17 -4.07
N LEU A 53 2.37 0.74 -5.18
CA LEU A 53 2.56 1.33 -6.49
C LEU A 53 2.19 2.81 -6.52
N CYS A 54 1.09 3.20 -5.88
CA CYS A 54 0.68 4.59 -5.75
C CYS A 54 1.70 5.41 -4.95
N GLY A 55 2.31 4.83 -3.92
CA GLY A 55 3.42 5.43 -3.16
C GLY A 55 4.63 5.72 -4.05
N PHE A 56 5.01 4.77 -4.90
CA PHE A 56 6.09 4.95 -5.88
C PHE A 56 5.74 5.96 -6.98
N LEU A 57 4.49 5.97 -7.46
CA LEU A 57 4.06 6.76 -8.62
C LEU A 57 3.74 8.22 -8.27
N CYS A 58 2.92 8.45 -7.25
CA CYS A 58 2.40 9.76 -6.88
C CYS A 58 3.09 10.32 -5.62
N GLY A 59 3.80 9.48 -4.87
CA GLY A 59 4.53 9.86 -3.67
C GLY A 59 3.90 9.42 -2.37
N TRP A 60 4.58 9.80 -1.28
CA TRP A 60 4.16 9.49 0.07
C TRP A 60 2.77 10.02 0.47
N PRO A 61 2.32 11.26 0.12
CA PRO A 61 1.04 11.76 0.62
C PRO A 61 -0.13 11.10 -0.11
N TRP A 62 0.00 10.86 -1.42
CA TRP A 62 -1.00 10.17 -2.22
C TRP A 62 -1.04 8.67 -1.93
N GLY A 63 0.12 8.03 -1.75
CA GLY A 63 0.21 6.64 -1.33
C GLY A 63 -0.39 6.40 0.05
N LEU A 64 -0.19 7.33 0.99
CA LEU A 64 -0.85 7.29 2.31
C LEU A 64 -2.36 7.41 2.16
N ALA A 65 -2.85 8.40 1.43
CA ALA A 65 -4.28 8.63 1.24
C ALA A 65 -4.97 7.40 0.60
N VAL A 66 -4.42 6.87 -0.50
CA VAL A 66 -4.96 5.69 -1.19
C VAL A 66 -4.85 4.44 -0.32
N GLY A 67 -3.72 4.24 0.37
CA GLY A 67 -3.52 3.14 1.29
C GLY A 67 -4.51 3.14 2.46
N PHE A 68 -4.84 4.31 2.99
CA PHE A 68 -5.81 4.45 4.08
C PHE A 68 -7.26 4.29 3.59
N LEU A 69 -7.63 4.97 2.50
CA LEU A 69 -9.00 4.93 1.99
C LEU A 69 -9.40 3.57 1.44
N SER A 70 -8.48 2.87 0.80
CA SER A 70 -8.81 1.66 0.06
C SER A 70 -9.49 0.58 0.93
N PRO A 71 -8.94 0.13 2.09
CA PRO A 71 -9.58 -0.90 2.90
C PRO A 71 -10.84 -0.39 3.62
N LEU A 72 -10.91 0.90 3.96
CA LEU A 72 -12.10 1.51 4.54
C LEU A 72 -13.27 1.50 3.56
N LEU A 73 -13.04 1.97 2.33
CA LEU A 73 -14.03 1.94 1.26
C LEU A 73 -14.47 0.51 0.97
N ARG A 74 -13.52 -0.44 0.91
CA ARG A 74 -13.85 -1.84 0.65
C ARG A 74 -14.64 -2.48 1.80
N SER A 75 -14.43 -2.06 3.05
CA SER A 75 -15.24 -2.53 4.18
C SER A 75 -16.72 -2.15 4.04
N MET A 76 -17.03 -1.02 3.38
CA MET A 76 -18.42 -0.63 3.07
C MET A 76 -19.10 -1.56 2.06
N PHE A 77 -18.33 -2.32 1.26
CA PHE A 77 -18.85 -3.29 0.28
C PHE A 77 -19.02 -4.71 0.84
N GLY A 78 -18.88 -4.90 2.17
CA GLY A 78 -19.27 -6.13 2.87
C GLY A 78 -18.14 -7.08 3.27
N MET A 79 -16.92 -6.97 2.69
CA MET A 79 -15.72 -7.73 3.11
C MET A 79 -14.45 -6.93 2.78
N PRO A 80 -13.49 -6.74 3.71
CA PRO A 80 -13.34 -7.35 5.05
C PRO A 80 -14.11 -6.62 6.17
N PRO A 81 -14.34 -7.28 7.33
CA PRO A 81 -14.99 -6.68 8.50
C PRO A 81 -14.30 -5.39 8.94
N ILE A 82 -15.07 -4.39 9.39
CA ILE A 82 -14.55 -3.07 9.80
C ILE A 82 -13.40 -3.17 10.82
N TRP A 83 -13.49 -4.15 11.72
CA TRP A 83 -12.49 -4.44 12.76
C TRP A 83 -11.14 -4.93 12.21
N VAL A 84 -11.14 -5.55 11.03
CA VAL A 84 -9.92 -5.96 10.30
C VAL A 84 -9.49 -4.84 9.35
N ALA A 85 -10.44 -4.09 8.79
CA ALA A 85 -10.17 -3.00 7.88
C ALA A 85 -9.39 -1.84 8.54
N ILE A 86 -9.63 -1.55 9.83
CA ILE A 86 -8.91 -0.49 10.57
C ILE A 86 -7.39 -0.76 10.64
N PRO A 87 -6.90 -1.86 11.25
CA PRO A 87 -5.47 -2.15 11.29
C PRO A 87 -4.87 -2.29 9.89
N MET A 88 -5.63 -2.82 8.92
CA MET A 88 -5.20 -2.91 7.53
C MET A 88 -5.07 -1.52 6.87
N ALA A 89 -5.96 -0.57 7.16
CA ALA A 89 -5.87 0.81 6.68
C ALA A 89 -4.59 1.49 7.16
N PHE A 90 -4.24 1.33 8.43
CA PHE A 90 -3.00 1.87 8.98
C PHE A 90 -1.76 1.18 8.42
N GLU A 91 -1.78 -0.13 8.24
CA GLU A 91 -0.72 -0.89 7.57
C GLU A 91 -0.46 -0.37 6.14
N MET A 92 -1.53 -0.31 5.35
CA MET A 92 -1.53 0.11 3.96
C MET A 92 -1.13 1.57 3.78
N ALA A 93 -1.60 2.45 4.67
CA ALA A 93 -1.18 3.85 4.71
C ALA A 93 0.32 3.97 4.97
N THR A 94 0.84 3.19 5.92
CA THR A 94 2.28 3.15 6.25
C THR A 94 3.10 2.62 5.07
N TYR A 95 2.61 1.59 4.37
CA TYR A 95 3.27 1.07 3.17
C TYR A 95 3.39 2.12 2.08
N GLY A 96 2.29 2.78 1.70
CA GLY A 96 2.29 3.82 0.68
C GLY A 96 3.13 5.04 1.06
N ALA A 97 3.12 5.42 2.33
CA ALA A 97 3.93 6.52 2.85
C ALA A 97 5.44 6.19 2.85
N VAL A 98 5.83 5.07 3.47
CA VAL A 98 7.23 4.69 3.65
C VAL A 98 7.88 4.34 2.31
N SER A 99 7.19 3.59 1.45
CA SER A 99 7.71 3.27 0.10
C SER A 99 7.92 4.54 -0.73
N GLY A 100 6.92 5.43 -0.79
CA GLY A 100 7.01 6.67 -1.55
C GLY A 100 8.03 7.67 -1.01
N TRP A 101 8.16 7.79 0.31
CA TRP A 101 9.15 8.67 0.94
C TRP A 101 10.57 8.14 0.75
N LEU A 102 10.78 6.85 1.03
CA LEU A 102 12.12 6.26 1.01
C LEU A 102 12.64 6.10 -0.42
N TYR A 103 11.75 5.82 -1.39
CA TYR A 103 12.08 5.83 -2.81
C TYR A 103 12.60 7.18 -3.31
N ARG A 104 12.03 8.30 -2.84
CA ARG A 104 12.55 9.64 -3.20
C ARG A 104 13.87 9.95 -2.51
N LYS A 105 14.01 9.55 -1.24
CA LYS A 105 15.20 9.83 -0.43
C LYS A 105 16.45 9.06 -0.88
N LEU A 106 16.30 7.85 -1.44
CA LEU A 106 17.41 6.99 -1.86
C LEU A 106 17.78 7.12 -3.35
N ASN A 107 17.42 8.24 -3.98
CA ASN A 107 17.73 8.51 -5.38
C ASN A 107 19.23 8.25 -5.68
N GLY A 108 19.53 7.33 -6.62
CA GLY A 108 20.90 7.01 -7.04
C GLY A 108 21.48 5.64 -6.64
N ARG A 109 20.76 4.77 -5.90
CA ARG A 109 21.22 3.40 -5.58
C ARG A 109 20.40 2.34 -6.32
N GLY A 110 21.05 1.43 -7.06
CA GLY A 110 20.38 0.36 -7.82
C GLY A 110 19.48 -0.57 -6.98
N GLY A 111 19.74 -0.70 -5.68
CA GLY A 111 18.93 -1.47 -4.73
C GLY A 111 17.80 -0.69 -4.05
N ARG A 112 17.52 0.55 -4.46
CA ARG A 112 16.56 1.45 -3.79
C ARG A 112 15.15 0.88 -3.69
N ILE A 113 14.66 0.27 -4.77
CA ILE A 113 13.30 -0.27 -4.81
C ILE A 113 13.17 -1.36 -3.74
N TYR A 114 14.08 -2.33 -3.72
CA TYR A 114 14.11 -3.39 -2.71
C TYR A 114 14.23 -2.84 -1.29
N LEU A 115 15.11 -1.87 -1.03
CA LEU A 115 15.27 -1.30 0.31
C LEU A 115 14.01 -0.55 0.77
N SER A 116 13.40 0.26 -0.11
CA SER A 116 12.13 0.94 0.16
C SER A 116 10.97 -0.03 0.38
N LEU A 117 10.96 -1.14 -0.34
CA LEU A 117 9.92 -2.15 -0.23
C LEU A 117 10.03 -2.93 1.09
N ILE A 118 11.23 -3.42 1.41
CA ILE A 118 11.47 -4.21 2.63
C ILE A 118 11.19 -3.36 3.88
N THR A 119 11.69 -2.12 3.91
CA THR A 119 11.41 -1.20 5.01
C THR A 119 9.94 -0.84 5.13
N ALA A 120 9.23 -0.61 4.02
CA ALA A 120 7.79 -0.37 4.01
C ALA A 120 7.04 -1.57 4.57
N MET A 121 7.36 -2.79 4.11
CA MET A 121 6.77 -4.04 4.58
C MET A 121 6.94 -4.22 6.09
N LEU A 122 8.17 -4.06 6.59
CA LEU A 122 8.45 -4.17 8.02
C LEU A 122 7.69 -3.10 8.83
N ALA A 123 7.73 -1.84 8.37
CA ALA A 123 7.07 -0.73 9.06
C ALA A 123 5.56 -0.92 9.14
N GLY A 124 4.89 -1.26 8.04
CA GLY A 124 3.44 -1.46 8.11
C GLY A 124 3.04 -2.74 8.85
N ARG A 125 3.86 -3.81 8.88
CA ARG A 125 3.59 -4.97 9.74
C ARG A 125 3.70 -4.62 11.23
N LEU A 126 4.67 -3.78 11.59
CA LEU A 126 4.78 -3.24 12.95
C LEU A 126 3.57 -2.39 13.31
N VAL A 127 3.13 -1.51 12.41
CA VAL A 127 1.94 -0.66 12.61
C VAL A 127 0.66 -1.52 12.69
N TRP A 128 0.50 -2.51 11.82
CA TRP A 128 -0.61 -3.45 11.85
C TRP A 128 -0.70 -4.15 13.21
N GLY A 129 0.42 -4.68 13.70
CA GLY A 129 0.53 -5.32 15.00
C GLY A 129 0.19 -4.40 16.16
N LEU A 130 0.72 -3.18 16.14
CA LEU A 130 0.46 -2.18 17.16
C LEU A 130 -1.03 -1.81 17.21
N VAL A 131 -1.64 -1.52 16.05
CA VAL A 131 -3.07 -1.16 15.96
C VAL A 131 -3.94 -2.34 16.37
N GLN A 132 -3.59 -3.55 15.97
CA GLN A 132 -4.32 -4.76 16.35
C GLN A 132 -4.21 -5.07 17.86
N PHE A 133 -3.03 -4.85 18.46
CA PHE A 133 -2.82 -4.95 19.90
C PHE A 133 -3.69 -3.94 20.68
N LEU A 134 -3.73 -2.69 20.22
CA LEU A 134 -4.61 -1.65 20.79
C LEU A 134 -6.10 -2.01 20.66
N LEU A 135 -6.53 -2.47 19.48
CA LEU A 135 -7.91 -2.92 19.27
C LEU A 135 -8.28 -4.12 20.14
N ALA A 136 -7.37 -5.06 20.32
CA ALA A 136 -7.65 -6.24 21.11
C ALA A 136 -7.70 -5.94 22.62
N GLY A 137 -6.89 -4.97 23.08
CA GLY A 137 -6.99 -4.41 24.43
C GLY A 137 -8.36 -3.76 24.68
N LEU A 138 -8.92 -3.07 23.69
CA LEU A 138 -10.28 -2.49 23.75
C LEU A 138 -11.39 -3.55 23.69
N ARG A 139 -11.13 -4.72 23.11
CA ARG A 139 -12.12 -5.81 22.95
C ARG A 139 -12.12 -6.84 24.07
N SER A 140 -11.22 -6.74 25.05
CA SER A 140 -11.05 -7.76 26.12
C SER A 140 -10.82 -9.17 25.56
N THR A 141 -10.29 -9.29 24.34
CA THR A 141 -9.98 -10.56 23.68
C THR A 141 -8.52 -10.90 23.87
N THR A 142 -8.19 -12.18 24.06
CA THR A 142 -6.82 -12.68 24.22
C THR A 142 -6.02 -12.59 22.92
N PHE A 143 -5.52 -11.39 22.61
CA PHE A 143 -4.52 -11.24 21.54
C PHE A 143 -3.19 -11.81 22.03
N ASN A 144 -2.95 -13.06 21.70
CA ASN A 144 -1.70 -13.70 22.05
C ASN A 144 -0.62 -13.33 21.04
N LEU A 145 0.61 -13.14 21.50
CA LEU A 145 1.77 -12.83 20.66
C LEU A 145 1.96 -13.90 19.56
N THR A 146 1.51 -15.13 19.81
CA THR A 146 1.47 -16.25 18.87
C THR A 146 0.52 -16.02 17.68
N MET A 147 -0.66 -15.41 17.89
CA MET A 147 -1.57 -15.05 16.80
C MET A 147 -1.00 -13.89 15.97
N PHE A 148 -0.33 -12.94 16.63
CA PHE A 148 0.41 -11.88 15.94
C PHE A 148 1.52 -12.46 15.05
N LEU A 149 2.38 -13.33 15.58
CA LEU A 149 3.44 -13.96 14.79
C LEU A 149 2.89 -14.83 13.66
N SER A 150 1.81 -15.58 13.89
CA SER A 150 1.19 -16.38 12.84
C SER A 150 0.58 -15.50 11.74
N GLY A 151 -0.12 -14.42 12.10
CA GLY A 151 -0.71 -13.50 11.12
C GLY A 151 0.35 -12.71 10.35
N ALA A 152 1.37 -12.21 11.05
CA ALA A 152 2.39 -11.32 10.50
C ALA A 152 3.49 -12.06 9.72
N VAL A 153 3.73 -13.34 10.01
CA VAL A 153 4.81 -14.12 9.39
C VAL A 153 4.28 -15.26 8.54
N THR A 154 3.52 -16.21 9.11
CA THR A 154 3.17 -17.44 8.36
C THR A 154 2.14 -17.19 7.25
N MET A 155 1.14 -16.35 7.51
CA MET A 155 0.14 -15.97 6.49
C MET A 155 0.65 -14.90 5.53
N ALA A 156 1.61 -14.09 5.97
CA ALA A 156 2.16 -12.99 5.18
C ALA A 156 3.31 -13.40 4.24
N LEU A 157 4.02 -14.51 4.53
CA LEU A 157 5.16 -14.99 3.75
C LEU A 157 4.88 -15.10 2.24
N PRO A 158 3.82 -15.78 1.78
CA PRO A 158 3.53 -15.89 0.35
C PRO A 158 3.27 -14.52 -0.30
N GLY A 159 2.57 -13.62 0.38
CA GLY A 159 2.31 -12.26 -0.10
C GLY A 159 3.57 -11.40 -0.17
N ILE A 160 4.47 -11.53 0.81
CA ILE A 160 5.78 -10.84 0.81
C ILE A 160 6.62 -11.29 -0.37
N ILE A 161 6.73 -12.60 -0.61
CA ILE A 161 7.50 -13.15 -1.74
C ILE A 161 6.93 -12.63 -3.06
N LEU A 162 5.60 -12.67 -3.23
CA LEU A 162 4.95 -12.16 -4.44
C LEU A 162 5.21 -10.66 -4.63
N GLN A 163 5.04 -9.85 -3.59
CA GLN A 163 5.28 -8.41 -3.64
C GLN A 163 6.74 -8.08 -3.95
N LEU A 164 7.69 -8.84 -3.41
CA LEU A 164 9.11 -8.65 -3.61
C LEU A 164 9.58 -9.01 -5.03
N ILE A 165 8.82 -9.83 -5.76
CA ILE A 165 9.06 -10.12 -7.19
C ILE A 165 8.29 -9.15 -8.07
N LEU A 166 6.99 -8.95 -7.80
CA LEU A 166 6.07 -8.23 -8.68
C LEU A 166 6.27 -6.71 -8.62
N ILE A 167 6.47 -6.14 -7.44
CA ILE A 167 6.61 -4.67 -7.28
C ILE A 167 7.86 -4.15 -7.99
N PRO A 168 9.06 -4.74 -7.83
CA PRO A 168 10.24 -4.24 -8.53
C PRO A 168 10.10 -4.31 -10.04
N VAL A 169 9.49 -5.37 -10.58
CA VAL A 169 9.21 -5.50 -12.02
C VAL A 169 8.30 -4.37 -12.49
N LEU A 170 7.19 -4.13 -11.78
CA LEU A 170 6.27 -3.03 -12.09
C LEU A 170 6.98 -1.67 -12.05
N VAL A 171 7.73 -1.39 -10.99
CA VAL A 171 8.44 -0.10 -10.83
C VAL A 171 9.50 0.09 -11.93
N VAL A 172 10.24 -0.96 -12.32
CA VAL A 172 11.22 -0.89 -13.42
C VAL A 172 10.53 -0.62 -14.76
N VAL A 173 9.40 -1.27 -15.04
CA VAL A 173 8.60 -1.01 -16.26
C VAL A 173 8.09 0.44 -16.27
N MET A 174 7.74 0.98 -15.11
CA MET A 174 7.26 2.35 -14.95
C MET A 174 8.36 3.40 -15.09
N GLU A 175 9.56 3.14 -14.56
CA GLU A 175 10.75 3.97 -14.81
C GLU A 175 11.09 3.98 -16.32
N ARG A 176 11.02 2.83 -16.99
CA ARG A 176 11.27 2.75 -18.45
C ARG A 176 10.23 3.49 -19.29
N THR A 177 8.98 3.56 -18.83
CA THR A 177 7.89 4.24 -19.54
C THR A 177 7.75 5.73 -19.14
N ARG A 178 8.61 6.24 -18.24
CA ARG A 178 8.57 7.62 -17.68
C ARG A 178 7.19 8.02 -17.13
N ILE A 179 6.43 7.05 -16.61
CA ILE A 179 5.10 7.31 -16.01
C ILE A 179 5.23 7.83 -14.57
N VAL A 180 6.43 7.73 -13.97
CA VAL A 180 6.72 8.26 -12.62
C VAL A 180 6.48 9.77 -12.60
N LEU A 181 5.54 10.21 -11.77
CA LEU A 181 5.17 11.62 -11.63
C LEU A 181 6.14 12.28 -10.65
N ASP A 182 7.31 12.64 -11.15
CA ASP A 182 8.17 13.58 -10.43
C ASP A 182 7.45 14.93 -10.37
N ALA A 183 7.21 15.39 -9.15
CA ALA A 183 6.58 16.67 -8.82
C ALA A 183 7.65 17.64 -8.33
#